data_AF-A0A536C2F3-F1
#
_entry.id   AF-A0A536C2F3-F1
#
_cell.length_a   1.000
_cell.length_b   1.000
_cell.length_c   1.000
_cell.angle_alpha   90.00
_cell.angle_beta   90.00
_cell.angle_gamma   90.00
#
_symmetry.space_group_name_H-M   'P 1'
#
loop_
_entity.id
_entity.type
_entity.pdbx_description
1 polymer ?
#
loop_
_entity_poly.entity_id
_entity_poly.type
_entity_poly.pdbx_seq_one_letter_code
_entity_poly.pdbx_strand_id
1 'polypeptide(L)'
;MAPQSQTRRYRQVSQVLARHGLGFFISITGLERFVPFQRVFNRGYEQPLSRPEYARRALEELGPTFIKLGQILSTRADLLPPAYQAELAKLQDAARPLKTQIVTDIIAAEFGRPVDAVFSSFGDVPLASASIGQVHAATLTDGTRVVVKVQRPGVVEQIDQDLQILRNLAATASRRWPVAEEYDVVGLVHEFAQ
;
A
#
# COMPACT_ATOMS: atom_id res chain seq x y z
N MET A 1 22.60 7.31 8.02
CA MET A 1 21.56 8.24 7.51
C MET A 1 20.71 7.50 6.51
N ALA A 2 19.38 7.57 6.62
CA ALA A 2 18.46 7.03 5.62
C ALA A 2 18.63 7.79 4.27
N PRO A 3 18.58 7.14 3.10
CA PRO A 3 18.57 7.82 1.80
C PRO A 3 17.49 8.92 1.74
N GLN A 4 17.67 9.96 0.92
CA GLN A 4 16.74 11.09 0.84
C GLN A 4 15.31 10.65 0.47
N SER A 5 15.17 9.64 -0.40
CA SER A 5 13.88 9.00 -0.72
C SER A 5 13.23 8.32 0.50
N GLN A 6 14.02 7.60 1.28
CA GLN A 6 13.57 6.87 2.46
C GLN A 6 13.06 7.83 3.55
N THR A 7 13.76 8.94 3.80
CA THR A 7 13.32 9.96 4.78
C THR A 7 12.00 10.62 4.36
N ARG A 8 11.82 10.87 3.05
CA ARG A 8 10.56 11.38 2.51
C ARG A 8 9.41 10.40 2.76
N ARG A 9 9.65 9.09 2.59
CA ARG A 9 8.63 8.06 2.83
C ARG A 9 8.27 7.93 4.31
N TYR A 10 9.25 7.92 5.23
CA TYR A 10 8.98 7.96 6.68
C TYR A 10 8.10 9.15 7.09
N ARG A 11 8.40 10.33 6.54
CA ARG A 11 7.61 11.54 6.78
C ARG A 11 6.18 11.38 6.25
N GLN A 12 6.01 10.83 5.04
CA GLN A 12 4.69 10.56 4.48
C GLN A 12 3.90 9.60 5.38
N VAL A 13 4.49 8.47 5.78
CA VAL A 13 3.84 7.51 6.68
C VAL A 13 3.38 8.18 7.96
N SER A 14 4.27 8.94 8.60
CA SER A 14 3.98 9.65 9.86
C SER A 14 2.86 10.70 9.69
N GLN A 15 2.86 11.44 8.58
CA GLN A 15 1.84 12.44 8.28
C GLN A 15 0.47 11.83 8.03
N VAL A 16 0.41 10.69 7.33
CA VAL A 16 -0.86 9.98 7.11
C VAL A 16 -1.38 9.46 8.45
N LEU A 17 -0.57 8.76 9.24
CA LEU A 17 -0.99 8.29 10.58
C LEU A 17 -1.51 9.43 11.46
N ALA A 18 -0.83 10.58 11.47
CA ALA A 18 -1.27 11.75 12.23
C ALA A 18 -2.61 12.30 11.73
N ARG A 19 -2.81 12.37 10.40
CA ARG A 19 -4.05 12.86 9.79
C ARG A 19 -5.25 11.98 10.12
N HIS A 20 -5.05 10.67 10.21
CA HIS A 20 -6.10 9.69 10.53
C HIS A 20 -6.26 9.46 12.04
N GLY A 21 -5.66 10.29 12.90
CA GLY A 21 -5.84 10.18 14.36
C GLY A 21 -5.16 8.96 14.99
N LEU A 22 -4.23 8.32 14.29
CA LEU A 22 -3.50 7.13 14.76
C LEU A 22 -2.27 7.53 15.60
N GLY A 23 -2.42 8.54 16.46
CA GLY A 23 -1.33 9.10 17.28
C GLY A 23 -0.70 8.08 18.24
N PHE A 24 -1.47 7.11 18.73
CA PHE A 24 -0.94 5.99 19.52
C PHE A 24 0.10 5.18 18.74
N PHE A 25 -0.13 4.92 17.45
CA PHE A 25 0.85 4.20 16.62
C PHE A 25 2.14 5.02 16.44
N ILE A 26 2.04 6.35 16.39
CA ILE A 26 3.20 7.24 16.25
C ILE A 26 4.11 7.13 17.49
N SER A 27 3.54 7.06 18.70
CA SER A 27 4.32 6.98 19.94
C SER A 27 4.97 5.61 20.14
N ILE A 28 4.22 4.51 19.96
CA ILE A 28 4.77 3.15 20.15
C ILE A 28 5.81 2.79 19.10
N THR A 29 5.73 3.34 17.90
CA THR A 29 6.70 3.06 16.81
C THR A 29 7.85 4.07 16.74
N GLY A 30 7.84 5.13 17.55
CA GLY A 30 8.91 6.14 17.60
C GLY A 30 8.98 7.06 16.38
N LEU A 31 7.84 7.24 15.69
CA LEU A 31 7.70 8.13 14.53
C LEU A 31 7.57 9.62 14.90
N GLU A 32 7.54 9.95 16.19
CA GLU A 32 7.41 11.32 16.73
C GLU A 32 8.41 12.30 16.09
N ARG A 33 9.65 11.84 15.83
CA ARG A 33 10.72 12.64 15.21
C ARG A 33 10.41 13.13 13.79
N PHE A 34 9.41 12.56 13.11
CA PHE A 34 9.04 12.89 11.75
C PHE A 34 7.71 13.67 11.65
N VAL A 35 7.04 13.89 12.79
CA VAL A 35 5.80 14.65 12.87
C VAL A 35 6.14 16.09 13.30
N PRO A 36 5.81 17.12 12.51
CA PRO A 36 6.02 18.50 12.95
C PRO A 36 5.09 18.83 14.12
N PHE A 37 5.64 19.45 15.17
CA PHE A 37 4.97 19.78 16.45
C PHE A 37 3.66 20.59 16.30
N GLN A 38 3.43 21.23 15.14
CA GLN A 38 2.32 22.15 14.89
C GLN A 38 1.18 21.60 14.01
N ARG A 39 1.14 20.31 13.67
CA ARG A 39 0.04 19.75 12.85
C ARG A 39 -0.51 18.44 13.39
N VAL A 40 -1.15 18.55 14.54
CA VAL A 40 -2.28 17.69 14.88
C VAL A 40 -3.44 18.68 14.97
N PHE A 41 -4.44 18.56 14.11
CA PHE A 41 -5.82 19.09 14.22
C PHE A 41 -6.38 19.45 12.83
N ASN A 42 -7.48 18.75 12.50
CA ASN A 42 -8.53 19.10 11.54
C ASN A 42 -8.19 19.19 10.06
N ARG A 43 -8.15 18.02 9.40
CA ARG A 43 -9.16 17.81 8.34
C ARG A 43 -10.27 16.97 8.97
N GLY A 44 -11.34 17.63 9.39
CA GLY A 44 -12.56 16.94 9.78
C GLY A 44 -13.05 16.17 8.57
N TYR A 45 -13.20 14.86 8.69
CA TYR A 45 -14.13 14.17 7.82
C TYR A 45 -15.50 14.84 8.01
N GLU A 46 -16.24 15.07 6.92
CA GLU A 46 -17.57 15.70 6.96
C GLU A 46 -18.52 14.96 7.91
N GLN A 47 -18.25 13.68 8.16
CA GLN A 47 -18.90 12.81 9.13
C GLN A 47 -17.84 12.23 10.08
N PRO A 48 -18.11 12.12 11.39
CA PRO A 48 -17.22 11.45 12.32
C PRO A 48 -17.09 9.96 11.93
N LEU A 49 -15.91 9.54 11.50
CA LEU A 49 -15.61 8.15 11.19
C LEU A 49 -15.41 7.32 12.46
N SER A 50 -15.70 6.03 12.37
CA SER A 50 -15.31 5.04 13.39
C SER A 50 -13.80 4.80 13.39
N ARG A 51 -13.25 4.30 14.50
CA ARG A 51 -11.80 3.98 14.59
C ARG A 51 -11.33 2.97 13.53
N PRO A 52 -12.10 1.89 13.22
CA PRO A 52 -11.78 1.00 12.09
C PRO A 52 -11.71 1.72 10.74
N GLU A 53 -12.61 2.67 10.48
CA GLU A 53 -12.62 3.41 9.21
C GLU A 53 -11.39 4.31 9.06
N TYR A 54 -10.96 4.97 10.14
CA TYR A 54 -9.69 5.71 10.15
C TYR A 54 -8.51 4.80 9.83
N ALA A 55 -8.47 3.59 10.39
CA ALA A 55 -7.41 2.63 10.11
C ALA A 55 -7.43 2.21 8.63
N ARG A 56 -8.60 1.84 8.07
CA ARG A 56 -8.73 1.47 6.66
C ARG A 56 -8.27 2.60 5.74
N ARG A 57 -8.78 3.82 5.94
CA ARG A 57 -8.46 4.97 5.08
C ARG A 57 -6.98 5.37 5.17
N ALA A 58 -6.35 5.20 6.33
CA ALA A 58 -4.91 5.36 6.47
C ALA A 58 -4.16 4.35 5.60
N LEU A 59 -4.52 3.07 5.65
CA LEU A 59 -3.89 2.02 4.83
C LEU A 59 -4.08 2.25 3.32
N GLU A 60 -5.28 2.67 2.90
CA GLU A 60 -5.56 3.07 1.51
C GLU A 60 -4.67 4.21 1.05
N GLU A 61 -4.52 5.25 1.88
CA GLU A 61 -3.70 6.42 1.54
C GLU A 61 -2.19 6.11 1.56
N LEU A 62 -1.76 5.21 2.44
CA LEU A 62 -0.37 4.74 2.48
C LEU A 62 -0.04 3.89 1.24
N GLY A 63 -1.02 3.23 0.64
CA GLY A 63 -0.90 2.58 -0.66
C GLY A 63 -0.64 1.07 -0.59
N PRO A 64 -0.11 0.46 -1.68
CA PRO A 64 -0.22 -0.98 -1.95
C PRO A 64 0.26 -1.90 -0.84
N THR A 65 1.43 -1.62 -0.25
CA THR A 65 2.00 -2.43 0.84
C THR A 65 1.07 -2.45 2.06
N PHE A 66 0.54 -1.29 2.43
CA PHE A 66 -0.33 -1.13 3.60
C PHE A 66 -1.75 -1.65 3.34
N ILE A 67 -2.26 -1.54 2.11
CA ILE A 67 -3.49 -2.21 1.69
C ILE A 67 -3.35 -3.72 1.86
N LYS A 68 -2.25 -4.30 1.36
CA LYS A 68 -2.01 -5.75 1.47
C LYS A 68 -1.85 -6.20 2.93
N LEU A 69 -1.14 -5.42 3.74
CA LEU A 69 -1.06 -5.65 5.18
C LEU A 69 -2.45 -5.64 5.83
N GLY A 70 -3.29 -4.66 5.51
CA GLY A 70 -4.66 -4.57 6.02
C GLY A 70 -5.53 -5.76 5.60
N GLN A 71 -5.39 -6.24 4.37
CA GLN A 71 -6.09 -7.43 3.89
C GLN A 71 -5.71 -8.68 4.70
N ILE A 72 -4.43 -8.88 5.01
CA ILE A 72 -3.96 -10.00 5.84
C ILE A 72 -4.43 -9.84 7.29
N LEU A 73 -4.31 -8.64 7.85
CA LEU A 73 -4.80 -8.36 9.20
C LEU A 73 -6.31 -8.58 9.34
N SER A 74 -7.08 -8.32 8.28
CA SER A 74 -8.54 -8.52 8.27
C SER A 74 -8.95 -9.97 8.51
N THR A 75 -8.06 -10.95 8.26
CA THR A 75 -8.32 -12.38 8.47
C THR A 75 -7.77 -12.91 9.79
N ARG A 76 -7.04 -12.08 10.56
CA ARG A 76 -6.38 -12.44 11.82
C ARG A 76 -7.25 -12.11 13.02
N ALA A 77 -8.22 -12.98 13.31
CA ALA A 77 -9.14 -12.80 14.43
C ALA A 77 -8.46 -12.85 15.82
N ASP A 78 -7.26 -13.41 15.88
CA ASP A 78 -6.37 -13.39 17.03
C ASP A 78 -5.72 -12.02 17.28
N LEU A 79 -5.64 -11.16 16.26
CA LEU A 79 -4.97 -9.86 16.34
C LEU A 79 -5.92 -8.65 16.37
N LEU A 80 -7.07 -8.75 15.70
CA LEU A 80 -7.98 -7.61 15.52
C LEU A 80 -9.41 -7.90 16.01
N PRO A 81 -10.06 -6.94 16.69
CA PRO A 81 -11.48 -7.04 17.01
C PRO A 81 -12.36 -7.17 15.75
N PRO A 82 -13.54 -7.81 15.83
CA PRO A 82 -14.42 -8.04 14.68
C PRO A 82 -14.75 -6.77 13.87
N ALA A 83 -14.88 -5.62 14.53
CA ALA A 83 -15.15 -4.35 13.86
C ALA A 83 -14.00 -3.90 12.94
N TYR A 84 -12.74 -4.18 13.32
CA TYR A 84 -11.59 -3.89 12.46
C TYR A 84 -11.47 -4.91 11.33
N GLN A 85 -11.73 -6.19 11.59
CA GLN A 85 -11.75 -7.22 10.55
C GLN A 85 -12.74 -6.89 9.44
N ALA A 86 -14.00 -6.59 9.82
CA ALA A 86 -15.06 -6.26 8.88
C ALA A 86 -14.75 -5.00 8.06
N GLU A 87 -14.14 -3.99 8.69
CA GLU A 87 -13.78 -2.77 7.97
C GLU A 87 -12.58 -2.98 7.05
N LEU A 88 -11.52 -3.65 7.51
CA LEU A 88 -10.33 -3.90 6.71
C LEU A 88 -10.59 -4.90 5.57
N ALA A 89 -11.59 -5.78 5.69
CA ALA A 89 -12.02 -6.65 4.59
C ALA A 89 -12.45 -5.86 3.34
N LYS A 90 -12.90 -4.61 3.50
CA LYS A 90 -13.24 -3.70 2.38
C LYS A 90 -12.02 -3.28 1.56
N LEU A 91 -10.80 -3.48 2.06
CA LEU A 91 -9.57 -3.25 1.29
C LEU A 91 -9.38 -4.23 0.13
N GLN A 92 -10.23 -5.26 0.03
CA GLN A 92 -10.23 -6.21 -1.08
C GLN A 92 -10.84 -5.62 -2.37
N ASP A 93 -11.39 -4.40 -2.32
CA ASP A 93 -11.94 -3.71 -3.49
C ASP A 93 -10.89 -3.34 -4.54
N ALA A 94 -11.30 -3.36 -5.82
CA ALA A 94 -10.43 -3.12 -6.96
C ALA A 94 -9.78 -1.74 -6.92
N ALA A 95 -8.47 -1.69 -7.24
CA ALA A 95 -7.75 -0.42 -7.33
C ALA A 95 -8.22 0.38 -8.55
N ARG A 96 -8.24 1.71 -8.46
CA ARG A 96 -8.56 2.57 -9.62
C ARG A 96 -7.60 2.29 -10.78
N PRO A 97 -8.10 2.00 -12.00
CA PRO A 97 -7.26 1.78 -13.17
C PRO A 97 -6.30 2.94 -13.46
N LEU A 98 -5.13 2.63 -14.00
CA LEU A 98 -4.28 3.62 -14.65
C LEU A 98 -4.95 4.09 -15.93
N LYS A 99 -4.63 5.33 -16.34
CA LYS A 99 -5.00 5.83 -17.66
C LYS A 99 -4.29 4.98 -18.71
N THR A 100 -4.97 4.66 -19.80
CA THR A 100 -4.43 3.86 -20.91
C THR A 100 -3.08 4.37 -21.39
N GLN A 101 -2.90 5.69 -21.53
CA GLN A 101 -1.62 6.28 -21.93
C GLN A 101 -0.44 5.85 -21.03
N ILE A 102 -0.64 5.83 -19.71
CA ILE A 102 0.41 5.42 -18.77
C ILE A 102 0.77 3.94 -19.00
N VAL A 103 -0.24 3.10 -19.21
CA VAL A 103 -0.07 1.67 -19.46
C VAL A 103 0.71 1.46 -20.75
N THR A 104 0.33 2.15 -21.83
CA THR A 104 1.00 2.03 -23.13
C THR A 104 2.42 2.55 -23.09
N ASP A 105 2.69 3.63 -22.34
CA ASP A 105 4.04 4.18 -22.17
C ASP A 105 4.96 3.18 -21.42
N ILE A 106 4.44 2.48 -20.41
CA ILE A 106 5.19 1.45 -19.68
C ILE A 106 5.55 0.29 -20.61
N ILE A 107 4.57 -0.23 -21.37
CA ILE A 107 4.81 -1.30 -22.34
C ILE A 107 5.84 -0.83 -23.38
N ALA A 108 5.70 0.39 -23.90
CA ALA A 108 6.62 0.90 -24.90
C ALA A 108 8.05 1.05 -24.39
N ALA A 109 8.21 1.46 -23.13
CA ALA A 109 9.50 1.55 -22.47
C ALA A 109 10.15 0.17 -22.25
N GLU A 110 9.38 -0.84 -21.84
CA GLU A 110 9.92 -2.20 -21.63
C GLU A 110 10.29 -2.92 -22.93
N PHE A 111 9.49 -2.76 -23.99
CA PHE A 111 9.73 -3.43 -25.27
C PHE A 111 10.56 -2.61 -26.26
N GLY A 112 10.85 -1.34 -25.95
CA GLY A 112 11.60 -0.41 -26.79
C GLY A 112 10.90 -0.06 -28.11
N ARG A 113 9.59 -0.24 -28.20
CA ARG A 113 8.76 -0.01 -29.40
C ARG A 113 7.30 0.25 -29.00
N PRO A 114 6.49 0.93 -29.82
CA PRO A 114 5.11 1.25 -29.45
C PRO A 114 4.23 -0.01 -29.34
N VAL A 115 3.14 0.09 -28.58
CA VAL A 115 2.27 -1.04 -28.23
C VAL A 115 1.67 -1.75 -29.45
N ASP A 116 1.34 -0.99 -30.49
CA ASP A 116 0.84 -1.48 -31.78
C ASP A 116 1.88 -2.28 -32.59
N ALA A 117 3.18 -2.13 -32.28
CA ALA A 117 4.24 -2.97 -32.83
C ALA A 117 4.50 -4.25 -32.00
N VAL A 118 3.96 -4.34 -30.79
CA VAL A 118 4.05 -5.53 -29.91
C VAL A 118 2.81 -6.41 -30.04
N PHE A 119 1.64 -5.78 -30.11
CA PHE A 119 0.34 -6.45 -30.14
C PHE A 119 -0.44 -6.04 -31.38
N SER A 120 -1.08 -7.01 -32.05
CA SER A 120 -2.02 -6.73 -33.14
C SER A 120 -3.32 -6.08 -32.63
N SER A 121 -3.68 -6.35 -31.37
CA SER A 121 -4.70 -5.59 -30.65
C SER A 121 -4.41 -5.54 -29.16
N PHE A 122 -4.72 -4.41 -28.52
CA PHE A 122 -4.58 -4.22 -27.07
C PHE A 122 -5.86 -3.56 -26.54
N GLY A 123 -6.49 -4.13 -25.52
CA GLY A 123 -7.74 -3.61 -24.97
C GLY A 123 -7.49 -2.43 -24.04
N ASP A 124 -8.04 -1.26 -24.33
CA ASP A 124 -7.86 -0.06 -23.50
C ASP A 124 -8.48 -0.18 -22.10
N VAL A 125 -9.56 -0.95 -22.01
CA VAL A 125 -10.25 -1.23 -20.74
C VAL A 125 -9.58 -2.44 -20.07
N PRO A 126 -9.10 -2.31 -18.83
CA PRO A 126 -8.53 -3.45 -18.13
C PRO A 126 -9.57 -4.50 -17.79
N LEU A 127 -9.15 -5.76 -17.82
CA LEU A 127 -9.88 -6.89 -17.26
C LEU A 127 -9.92 -6.81 -15.72
N ALA A 128 -8.83 -6.35 -15.11
CA ALA A 128 -8.71 -6.18 -13.67
C ALA A 128 -7.68 -5.11 -13.32
N SER A 129 -7.85 -4.45 -12.18
CA SER A 129 -6.89 -3.49 -11.63
C SER A 129 -6.66 -3.77 -10.16
N ALA A 130 -5.41 -4.03 -9.82
CA ALA A 130 -4.96 -4.34 -8.48
C ALA A 130 -3.97 -3.27 -7.99
N SER A 131 -3.59 -3.39 -6.72
CA SER A 131 -2.69 -2.45 -6.04
C SER A 131 -1.30 -2.39 -6.65
N ILE A 132 -0.80 -3.49 -7.25
CA ILE A 132 0.54 -3.58 -7.85
C ILE A 132 0.52 -3.36 -9.36
N GLY A 133 -0.57 -3.70 -10.04
CA GLY A 133 -0.62 -3.70 -11.49
C GLY A 133 -2.03 -3.80 -12.05
N GLN A 134 -2.11 -3.78 -13.37
CA GLN A 134 -3.33 -3.80 -14.14
C GLN A 134 -3.25 -4.87 -15.22
N VAL A 135 -4.37 -5.49 -15.55
CA VAL A 135 -4.45 -6.65 -16.44
C VAL A 135 -5.28 -6.30 -17.67
N HIS A 136 -4.75 -6.55 -18.86
CA HIS A 136 -5.37 -6.26 -20.14
C HIS A 136 -5.47 -7.50 -21.02
N ALA A 137 -6.52 -7.56 -21.83
CA ALA A 137 -6.58 -8.48 -22.96
C ALA A 137 -5.77 -7.92 -24.12
N ALA A 138 -5.01 -8.77 -24.80
CA ALA A 138 -4.31 -8.41 -26.03
C ALA A 138 -4.21 -9.59 -26.99
N THR A 139 -3.85 -9.32 -28.24
CA THR A 139 -3.54 -10.31 -29.26
C THR A 139 -2.14 -10.02 -29.79
N LEU A 140 -1.27 -11.03 -29.85
CA LEU A 140 0.05 -10.93 -30.47
C LEU A 140 -0.07 -10.79 -31.99
N THR A 141 1.02 -10.43 -32.66
CA THR A 141 1.06 -10.27 -34.12
C THR A 141 0.84 -11.57 -34.89
N ASP A 142 1.04 -12.72 -34.25
CA ASP A 142 0.77 -14.05 -34.80
C ASP A 142 -0.68 -14.53 -34.59
N GLY A 143 -1.53 -13.71 -33.96
CA GLY A 143 -2.92 -14.03 -33.65
C GLY A 143 -3.14 -14.69 -32.29
N THR A 144 -2.09 -14.97 -31.52
CA THR A 144 -2.21 -15.58 -30.19
C THR A 144 -2.86 -14.61 -29.20
N ARG A 145 -3.95 -15.02 -28.55
CA ARG A 145 -4.60 -14.23 -27.48
C ARG A 145 -3.83 -14.37 -26.17
N VAL A 146 -3.53 -13.24 -25.53
CA VAL A 146 -2.74 -13.18 -24.31
C VAL A 146 -3.38 -12.24 -23.28
N VAL A 147 -2.95 -12.42 -22.03
CA VAL A 147 -3.27 -11.52 -20.93
C VAL A 147 -1.99 -10.78 -20.54
N VAL A 148 -2.01 -9.45 -20.67
CA VAL A 148 -0.88 -8.59 -20.38
C VAL A 148 -1.05 -8.00 -18.99
N LYS A 149 -0.12 -8.30 -18.09
CA LYS A 149 -0.07 -7.71 -16.74
C LYS A 149 0.95 -6.58 -16.75
N VAL A 150 0.51 -5.36 -16.51
CA VAL A 150 1.34 -4.16 -16.49
C VAL A 150 1.51 -3.72 -15.04
N GLN A 151 2.76 -3.64 -14.60
CA GLN A 151 3.11 -3.17 -13.25
C GLN A 151 2.90 -1.65 -13.14
N ARG A 152 2.43 -1.17 -11.99
CA ARG A 152 2.32 0.28 -11.73
C ARG A 152 3.73 0.89 -11.59
N PRO A 153 3.95 2.09 -12.14
CA PRO A 153 5.27 2.70 -12.12
C PRO A 153 5.69 3.04 -10.67
N GLY A 154 6.95 2.73 -10.34
CA GLY A 154 7.55 3.03 -9.02
C GLY A 154 7.04 2.18 -7.86
N VAL A 155 6.24 1.14 -8.14
CA VAL A 155 5.58 0.35 -7.08
C VAL A 155 6.56 -0.54 -6.33
N VAL A 156 7.58 -1.08 -7.01
CA VAL A 156 8.59 -1.97 -6.41
C VAL A 156 9.44 -1.19 -5.41
N GLU A 157 9.95 -0.03 -5.82
CA GLU A 157 10.77 0.82 -4.96
C GLU A 157 9.97 1.33 -3.75
N GLN A 158 8.68 1.57 -3.92
CA GLN A 158 7.80 1.93 -2.81
C GLN A 158 7.60 0.75 -1.86
N ILE A 159 7.34 -0.46 -2.37
CA ILE A 159 7.19 -1.67 -1.55
C ILE A 159 8.46 -1.93 -0.75
N ASP A 160 9.64 -1.85 -1.36
CA ASP A 160 10.91 -2.07 -0.67
C ASP A 160 11.12 -1.07 0.49
N GLN A 161 10.81 0.21 0.24
CA GLN A 161 10.87 1.25 1.28
C GLN A 161 9.86 0.98 2.39
N ASP A 162 8.64 0.58 2.06
CA ASP A 162 7.59 0.27 3.03
C ASP A 162 7.93 -0.95 3.88
N LEU A 163 8.46 -2.02 3.30
CA LEU A 163 8.89 -3.21 4.03
C LEU A 163 10.03 -2.89 4.99
N GLN A 164 10.99 -2.07 4.59
CA GLN A 164 12.04 -1.59 5.49
C GLN A 164 11.47 -0.74 6.64
N ILE A 165 10.51 0.14 6.34
CA ILE A 165 9.80 0.92 7.37
C ILE A 165 9.09 -0.03 8.34
N LEU A 166 8.27 -0.96 7.84
CA LEU A 166 7.53 -1.91 8.67
C LEU A 166 8.44 -2.72 9.59
N ARG A 167 9.57 -3.24 9.08
CA ARG A 167 10.56 -3.96 9.91
C ARG A 167 11.10 -3.10 11.05
N ASN A 168 11.44 -1.84 10.76
CA ASN A 168 11.96 -0.92 11.77
C ASN A 168 10.90 -0.52 12.80
N LEU A 169 9.65 -0.32 12.36
CA LEU A 169 8.53 -0.02 13.24
C LEU A 169 8.20 -1.21 14.14
N ALA A 170 8.14 -2.43 13.61
CA ALA A 170 7.90 -3.66 14.36
C ALA A 170 8.96 -3.89 15.43
N ALA A 171 10.24 -3.79 15.06
CA ALA A 171 11.34 -3.91 16.02
C ALA A 171 11.29 -2.84 17.12
N THR A 172 10.84 -1.63 16.80
CA THR A 172 10.70 -0.55 17.78
C THR A 172 9.49 -0.78 18.70
N ALA A 173 8.36 -1.21 18.14
CA ALA A 173 7.15 -1.51 18.89
C ALA A 173 7.37 -2.66 19.88
N SER A 174 8.00 -3.76 19.45
CA SER A 174 8.32 -4.91 20.33
C SER A 174 9.20 -4.49 21.51
N ARG A 175 10.15 -3.56 21.33
CA ARG A 175 10.97 -3.03 22.44
C ARG A 175 10.22 -2.10 23.40
N ARG A 176 9.18 -1.41 22.92
CA ARG A 176 8.48 -0.35 23.67
C ARG A 176 7.16 -0.83 24.28
N TRP A 177 6.59 -1.91 23.75
CA TRP A 177 5.28 -2.39 24.13
C TRP A 177 5.30 -3.91 24.31
N PRO A 178 5.24 -4.42 25.56
CA PRO A 178 5.29 -5.85 25.85
C PRO A 178 4.23 -6.68 25.10
N VAL A 179 3.05 -6.11 24.87
CA VAL A 179 1.96 -6.76 24.11
C VAL A 179 2.36 -6.99 22.64
N ALA A 180 3.19 -6.12 22.05
CA ALA A 180 3.66 -6.31 20.67
C ALA A 180 4.69 -7.45 20.55
N GLU A 181 5.36 -7.80 21.64
CA GLU A 181 6.21 -8.99 21.73
C GLU A 181 5.35 -10.26 21.86
N GLU A 182 4.28 -10.22 22.67
CA GLU A 182 3.33 -11.33 22.84
C GLU A 182 2.65 -11.74 21.52
N TYR A 183 2.31 -10.77 20.67
CA TYR A 183 1.71 -11.01 19.35
C TYR A 183 2.73 -11.26 18.22
N ASP A 184 4.02 -11.36 18.52
CA ASP A 184 5.11 -11.54 17.55
C ASP A 184 4.99 -10.63 16.30
N VAL A 185 4.86 -9.32 16.53
CA VAL A 185 4.68 -8.34 15.45
C VAL A 185 5.89 -8.34 14.49
N VAL A 186 7.08 -8.72 14.98
CA VAL A 186 8.27 -8.87 14.14
C VAL A 186 8.14 -10.08 13.22
N GLY A 187 7.72 -11.24 13.73
CA GLY A 187 7.44 -12.42 12.93
C GLY A 187 6.34 -12.18 11.89
N LEU A 188 5.26 -11.48 12.26
CA LEU A 188 4.20 -11.10 11.33
C LEU A 188 4.73 -10.26 10.15
N VAL A 189 5.56 -9.25 10.43
CA VAL A 189 6.16 -8.42 9.38
C VAL A 189 7.18 -9.19 8.54
N HIS A 190 7.89 -10.15 9.15
CA HIS A 190 8.81 -11.02 8.42
C HIS A 190 8.05 -11.93 7.46
N GLU A 191 7.00 -12.61 7.93
CA GLU A 191 6.11 -13.45 7.11
C GLU A 191 5.48 -12.64 5.98
N PHE A 192 5.01 -11.42 6.27
CA PHE A 192 4.45 -10.52 5.26
C PHE A 192 5.44 -10.11 4.17
N ALA A 193 6.73 -10.06 4.49
CA ALA A 193 7.77 -9.57 3.59
C ALA A 193 8.42 -10.68 2.73
N GLN A 194 7.98 -11.94 2.87
CA GLN A 194 8.39 -13.07 2.03
C GLN A 194 7.45 -13.22 0.82
#